data_AF-A0A351SBF7-F1
#
_entry.id   AF-A0A351SBF7-F1
#
_cell.length_a   1.000
_cell.length_b   1.000
_cell.length_c   1.000
_cell.angle_alpha   90.00
_cell.angle_beta   90.00
_cell.angle_gamma   90.00
#
_symmetry.space_group_name_H-M   'P 1'
#
loop_
_entity.id
_entity.type
_entity.pdbx_description
1 polymer ?
#
loop_
_entity_poly.entity_id
_entity_poly.type
_entity_poly.pdbx_seq_one_letter_code
_entity_poly.pdbx_strand_id
1 'polypeptide(L)'
;VIHMEVIKGNTVDVAVAAKGGGSENKSKLVMLNPSDSIVDWVIKTVPTMGAGWCPPGMLGIGIGGSPEKAMGLAKEALREGSRMR
;
A
#
# COMPACT_ATOMS: atom_id res chain seq x y z
N VAL A 1 1.47 4.22 -13.45
CA VAL A 1 0.36 3.23 -13.46
C VAL A 1 -0.94 4.00 -13.28
N ILE A 2 -1.98 3.70 -14.06
CA ILE A 2 -3.31 4.30 -13.90
C ILE A 2 -4.22 3.24 -13.28
N HIS A 3 -4.79 3.56 -12.12
CA HIS A 3 -5.87 2.78 -11.51
C HIS A 3 -7.15 3.60 -11.68
N MET A 4 -8.18 2.99 -12.26
CA MET A 4 -9.46 3.64 -12.52
C MET A 4 -10.61 2.78 -12.01
N GLU A 5 -11.63 3.45 -11.51
CA GLU A 5 -12.90 2.85 -11.15
C GLU A 5 -14.02 3.62 -11.85
N VAL A 6 -14.96 2.88 -12.47
CA VAL A 6 -16.11 3.48 -13.13
C VAL A 6 -17.29 3.41 -12.17
N ILE A 7 -17.76 4.59 -11.74
CA ILE A 7 -18.90 4.74 -10.84
C ILE A 7 -20.03 5.50 -11.52
N LYS A 8 -21.24 5.40 -10.98
CA LYS A 8 -22.36 6.24 -11.40
C LYS A 8 -22.12 7.69 -10.98
N GLY A 9 -22.32 8.64 -11.89
CA GLY A 9 -22.17 10.06 -11.61
C GLY A 9 -21.78 10.85 -12.87
N ASN A 10 -21.45 12.12 -12.68
CA ASN A 10 -21.07 13.06 -13.75
C ASN A 10 -19.81 13.88 -13.41
N THR A 11 -19.05 13.46 -12.40
CA THR A 11 -17.81 14.10 -11.95
C THR A 11 -16.64 13.13 -12.06
N VAL A 12 -15.44 13.66 -12.30
CA VAL A 12 -14.19 12.88 -12.26
C VAL A 12 -13.37 13.35 -11.07
N ASP A 13 -12.95 12.39 -10.24
CA ASP A 13 -11.96 12.61 -9.19
C ASP A 13 -10.61 12.07 -9.67
N VAL A 14 -9.57 12.91 -9.58
CA VAL A 14 -8.22 12.57 -10.04
C VAL A 14 -7.25 12.81 -8.91
N ALA A 15 -6.48 11.78 -8.61
CA ALA A 15 -5.39 11.88 -7.67
C ALA A 15 -4.09 11.40 -8.27
N VAL A 16 -3.04 12.17 -8.02
CA VAL A 16 -1.70 11.92 -8.53
C VAL A 16 -0.78 11.65 -7.36
N ALA A 17 -0.14 10.48 -7.38
CA ALA A 17 0.91 10.12 -6.44
C ALA A 17 2.24 10.03 -7.20
N ALA A 18 3.15 10.99 -6.95
CA ALA A 18 4.52 10.91 -7.43
C ALA A 18 5.33 10.00 -6.49
N LYS A 19 5.68 8.80 -6.95
CA LYS A 19 6.36 7.79 -6.14
C LYS A 19 7.78 7.53 -6.65
N GLY A 20 8.76 7.69 -5.78
CA GLY A 20 10.17 7.41 -6.09
C GLY A 20 10.51 5.92 -6.03
N GLY A 21 11.40 5.47 -6.92
CA GLY A 21 11.79 4.06 -7.05
C GLY A 21 12.38 3.44 -5.78
N GLY A 22 13.08 4.23 -4.95
CA GLY A 22 13.61 3.76 -3.66
C GLY A 22 12.50 3.22 -2.75
N SER A 23 11.39 3.96 -2.63
CA SER A 23 10.24 3.52 -1.83
C SER A 23 9.42 2.42 -2.51
N GLU A 24 9.31 2.44 -3.84
CA GLU A 24 8.59 1.42 -4.61
C GLU A 24 9.27 0.05 -4.48
N ASN A 25 10.60 0.00 -4.59
CA ASN A 25 11.42 -1.21 -4.50
C ASN A 25 11.45 -1.83 -3.09
N LYS A 26 10.95 -1.13 -2.07
CA LYS A 26 10.86 -1.63 -0.69
C LYS A 26 9.48 -2.17 -0.35
N SER A 27 8.54 -2.15 -1.28
CA SER A 27 7.24 -2.81 -1.14
C SER A 27 7.40 -4.32 -0.87
N LYS A 28 6.62 -4.87 0.07
CA LYS A 28 6.66 -6.28 0.45
C LYS A 28 5.27 -6.89 0.34
N LEU A 29 5.23 -8.11 -0.17
CA LEU A 29 4.04 -8.95 -0.23
C LEU A 29 4.34 -10.24 0.53
N VAL A 30 3.37 -10.70 1.32
CA VAL A 30 3.41 -12.00 1.99
C VAL A 30 2.04 -12.63 1.94
N MET A 31 1.99 -13.95 1.74
CA MET A 31 0.76 -14.74 1.90
C MET A 31 0.81 -15.35 3.30
N LEU A 32 0.01 -14.82 4.21
CA LEU A 32 -0.10 -15.27 5.59
C LEU A 32 -1.18 -16.35 5.70
N ASN A 33 -1.00 -17.29 6.62
CA ASN A 33 -2.08 -18.16 7.06
C ASN A 33 -3.08 -17.37 7.93
N PRO A 34 -4.34 -17.81 8.04
CA PRO A 34 -5.34 -17.13 8.88
C PRO A 34 -4.94 -16.99 10.36
N SER A 35 -4.04 -17.85 10.85
CA SER A 35 -3.53 -17.82 12.23
C SER A 35 -2.29 -16.94 12.42
N ASP A 36 -1.67 -16.47 11.34
CA ASP A 36 -0.42 -15.70 11.43
C ASP A 36 -0.69 -14.27 11.89
N SER A 37 0.23 -13.74 12.71
CA SER A 37 0.15 -12.36 13.21
C SER A 37 0.71 -11.38 12.20
N ILE A 38 -0.15 -10.47 11.72
CA ILE A 38 0.25 -9.36 10.85
C ILE A 38 1.24 -8.44 11.57
N VAL A 39 1.01 -8.18 12.87
CA VAL A 39 1.85 -7.30 13.68
C VAL A 39 3.28 -7.85 13.77
N ASP A 40 3.41 -9.14 14.06
CA ASP A 40 4.72 -9.79 14.18
C ASP A 40 5.46 -9.79 12.82
N TRP A 41 4.71 -10.02 11.73
CA TRP A 41 5.27 -9.89 10.40
C TRP A 41 5.79 -8.48 10.12
N VAL A 42 5.05 -7.43 10.48
CA VAL A 42 5.48 -6.02 10.30
C VAL A 42 6.76 -5.76 11.12
N ILE A 43 6.76 -6.10 12.41
CA ILE A 43 7.90 -5.89 13.32
C ILE A 43 9.15 -6.61 12.80
N LYS A 44 9.00 -7.84 12.28
CA LYS A 44 10.11 -8.60 11.69
C LYS A 44 10.57 -8.03 10.35
N THR A 45 9.66 -7.50 9.54
CA THR A 45 9.95 -7.10 8.15
C THR A 45 10.57 -5.73 8.04
N VAL A 46 10.07 -4.73 8.78
CA VAL A 46 10.52 -3.33 8.67
C VAL A 46 12.04 -3.18 8.85
N PRO A 47 12.70 -3.84 9.83
CA PRO A 47 14.16 -3.75 9.99
C PRO A 47 14.95 -4.26 8.77
N THR A 48 14.40 -5.21 8.01
CA THR A 48 15.06 -5.79 6.83
C THR A 48 15.06 -4.88 5.60
N MET A 49 14.26 -3.80 5.61
CA MET A 49 14.11 -2.91 4.45
C MET A 49 15.32 -1.97 4.27
N GLY A 50 16.12 -1.75 5.31
CA GLY A 50 17.25 -0.81 5.31
C GLY A 50 16.81 0.64 5.07
N ALA A 51 17.77 1.52 4.74
CA ALA A 51 17.53 2.97 4.63
C ALA A 51 16.98 3.44 3.26
N GLY A 52 16.86 2.55 2.26
CA GLY A 52 16.57 2.91 0.86
C GLY A 52 15.18 3.49 0.55
N TRP A 53 14.36 3.76 1.58
CA TRP A 53 13.03 4.37 1.49
C TRP A 53 12.86 5.60 2.39
N CYS A 54 13.97 6.13 2.94
CA CYS A 54 14.04 7.34 3.76
C CYS A 54 13.23 7.30 5.08
N PRO A 55 13.50 6.36 6.00
CA PRO A 55 12.90 6.38 7.33
C PRO A 55 13.36 7.59 8.19
N PRO A 56 12.53 8.11 9.13
CA PRO A 56 11.15 7.68 9.38
C PRO A 56 10.21 8.14 8.26
N GLY A 57 9.28 7.25 7.87
CA GLY A 57 8.33 7.52 6.79
C GLY A 57 7.00 6.80 7.04
N MET A 58 6.02 7.05 6.18
CA MET A 58 4.71 6.41 6.27
C MET A 58 4.76 4.96 5.73
N LEU A 59 4.10 4.05 6.45
CA LEU A 59 3.89 2.66 6.02
C LEU A 59 2.41 2.47 5.69
N GLY A 60 2.13 2.09 4.44
CA GLY A 60 0.80 1.68 4.01
C GLY A 60 0.70 0.16 4.06
N ILE A 61 -0.33 -0.36 4.73
CA ILE A 61 -0.57 -1.80 4.89
C ILE A 61 -1.90 -2.13 4.23
N GLY A 62 -1.88 -3.00 3.22
CA GLY A 62 -3.07 -3.53 2.56
C GLY A 62 -3.24 -5.00 2.92
N ILE A 63 -4.44 -5.39 3.37
CA ILE A 63 -4.75 -6.75 3.84
C ILE A 63 -5.93 -7.29 3.05
N GLY A 64 -5.80 -8.52 2.55
CA GLY A 64 -6.85 -9.24 1.84
C GLY A 64 -6.89 -9.01 0.33
N GLY A 65 -7.79 -9.74 -0.35
CA GLY A 65 -7.91 -9.75 -1.80
C GLY A 65 -6.80 -10.54 -2.51
N SER A 66 -6.64 -10.33 -3.81
CA SER A 66 -5.50 -10.85 -4.58
C SER A 66 -4.21 -10.10 -4.25
N PRO A 67 -3.03 -10.63 -4.60
CA PRO A 67 -1.76 -9.91 -4.49
C PRO A 67 -1.82 -8.46 -5.01
N GLU A 68 -2.40 -8.25 -6.18
CA GLU A 68 -2.51 -6.94 -6.83
C GLU A 68 -3.42 -6.00 -6.02
N LYS A 69 -4.54 -6.53 -5.50
CA LYS A 69 -5.47 -5.74 -4.69
C LYS A 69 -4.86 -5.36 -3.35
N ALA A 70 -4.17 -6.28 -2.66
CA ALA A 70 -3.49 -6.00 -1.41
C ALA A 70 -2.42 -4.92 -1.59
N MET A 71 -1.60 -5.02 -2.64
CA MET A 71 -0.60 -4.01 -2.97
C MET A 71 -1.22 -2.66 -3.36
N GLY A 72 -2.35 -2.67 -4.06
CA GLY A 72 -3.13 -1.46 -4.37
C GLY A 72 -3.64 -0.76 -3.11
N LEU A 73 -4.28 -1.51 -2.20
CA LEU A 73 -4.77 -1.00 -0.92
C LEU A 73 -3.64 -0.42 -0.07
N ALA A 74 -2.47 -1.06 -0.04
CA ALA A 74 -1.31 -0.55 0.67
C ALA A 74 -0.86 0.83 0.13
N LYS A 75 -0.90 1.03 -1.19
CA LYS A 75 -0.58 2.32 -1.83
C LYS A 75 -1.66 3.37 -1.57
N GLU A 76 -2.92 2.97 -1.57
CA GLU A 76 -4.04 3.85 -1.26
C GLU A 76 -4.02 4.33 0.20
N ALA A 77 -3.63 3.46 1.13
CA ALA A 77 -3.49 3.79 2.55
C ALA A 77 -2.44 4.88 2.83
N LEU A 78 -1.47 5.08 1.93
CA LEU A 78 -0.49 6.18 2.02
C LEU A 78 -1.05 7.54 1.62
N ARG A 79 -2.27 7.60 1.09
CA ARG A 79 -2.92 8.82 0.63
C ARG A 79 -3.86 9.31 1.73
N GLU A 80 -3.55 10.48 2.28
CA GLU A 80 -4.39 11.15 3.28
C GLU A 80 -5.77 11.47 2.67
N GLY A 81 -6.85 11.06 3.34
CA GLY A 81 -8.21 11.28 2.87
C GLY A 81 -8.78 10.25 1.89
N SER A 82 -8.27 9.01 1.88
CA SER A 82 -8.84 7.88 1.13
C SER A 82 -10.27 7.55 1.61
N ARG A 83 -11.23 8.30 1.08
CA ARG A 83 -12.66 8.04 1.19
C ARG A 83 -12.93 6.73 0.45
N MET A 84 -12.99 5.61 1.17
CA MET A 84 -13.68 4.42 0.68
C MET A 84 -15.13 4.86 0.39
N ARG A 85 -15.44 5.10 -0.87
CA ARG A 85 -16.80 5.19 -1.37
C ARG A 85 -17.18 3.84 -1.94
#